data_AF-A0A662WBY7-F1
#
_entry.id   AF-A0A662WBY7-F1
#
_cell.length_a   1.000
_cell.length_b   1.000
_cell.length_c   1.000
_cell.angle_alpha   90.00
_cell.angle_beta   90.00
_cell.angle_gamma   90.00
#
_symmetry.space_group_name_H-M   'P 1'
#
loop_
_entity.id
_entity.type
_entity.pdbx_description
1 polymer ?
#
loop_
_entity_poly.entity_id
_entity_poly.type
_entity_poly.pdbx_seq_one_letter_code
_entity_poly.pdbx_strand_id
1 'polypeptide(L)'
;MSGIRMISSFSWFSDHVDDDDVEAEEENGHERLPPEQNLPMVPWYSMLLFDTVFELLISLKVFLGRFDQRTMQRALHPNDDDYCFDHLAEKDELWLDFMADCGDGFNSSYQIARLLAQPQLEVDCEADATFETAQQREKSRAEPRTYKRVFPRGEALVIGGDLAYPHPDSESYEKRLWRCFEYAMKAPRSYHPASISTKKKNPGGCATLRDYAGPSVFAIPGNHDWFDGLNTFTRYICQRDWLGGWLLPQKTSYFSLKLPHGWWLFGVDLALENDVDTEQFAFFERVVQSQMGPDDAVIVLTHEPRWLLDVYEDRSDVDVKLSHLLDTVLQGRVALRLAGDVHNYTRHTLVEETGVLKRSTSMRIDTSHPSNHDGSGLKPLPRRNSFASPVHKHFPHMHRTSSFDGVAAAASGQCGAGQGDQAKLSPPIRTRAAEHLIVSGGGGAFLHPTHAPTSETLVSNGGSYEHKMCYPPVHVSKYVMALLLEMLLPC
;
A
#
# COMPACT_ATOMS: atom_id res chain seq x y z
N MET A 1 -36.18 -38.63 32.39
CA MET A 1 -36.33 -38.16 31.00
C MET A 1 -37.16 -36.89 31.05
N SER A 2 -36.50 -35.74 31.08
CA SER A 2 -37.11 -34.41 31.24
C SER A 2 -36.79 -33.63 29.96
N GLY A 3 -37.82 -33.32 29.17
CA GLY A 3 -37.71 -32.55 27.94
C GLY A 3 -37.65 -31.07 28.25
N ILE A 4 -36.60 -30.41 27.77
CA ILE A 4 -36.39 -28.97 27.90
C ILE A 4 -37.31 -28.25 26.91
N ARG A 5 -38.10 -27.32 27.44
CA ARG A 5 -39.00 -26.43 26.72
C ARG A 5 -38.16 -25.27 26.18
N MET A 6 -37.89 -25.25 24.88
CA MET A 6 -37.27 -24.10 24.20
C MET A 6 -38.28 -22.96 24.11
N ILE A 7 -37.97 -21.84 24.76
CA ILE A 7 -38.63 -20.55 24.55
C ILE A 7 -37.84 -19.88 23.42
N SER A 8 -38.45 -19.84 22.24
CA SER A 8 -37.96 -19.14 21.06
C SER A 8 -38.31 -17.65 21.14
N SER A 9 -37.31 -16.79 21.27
CA SER A 9 -37.46 -15.36 20.99
C SER A 9 -36.11 -14.71 20.70
N PHE A 10 -35.82 -14.46 19.42
CA PHE A 10 -35.13 -13.26 18.95
C PHE A 10 -35.56 -13.04 17.49
N SER A 11 -36.59 -12.21 17.34
CA SER A 11 -37.08 -11.69 16.07
C SER A 11 -36.13 -10.58 15.63
N TRP A 12 -35.15 -10.88 14.78
CA TRP A 12 -34.18 -9.92 14.23
C TRP A 12 -34.17 -9.87 12.70
N PHE A 13 -35.27 -10.30 12.07
CA PHE A 13 -35.56 -10.03 10.67
C PHE A 13 -37.08 -9.90 10.52
N SER A 14 -37.59 -8.67 10.43
CA SER A 14 -38.89 -8.40 9.84
C SER A 14 -38.73 -7.17 8.97
N ASP A 15 -38.76 -7.39 7.66
CA ASP A 15 -39.04 -6.36 6.66
C ASP A 15 -40.46 -5.83 6.91
N HIS A 16 -40.56 -4.77 7.70
CA HIS A 16 -41.71 -3.88 7.66
C HIS A 16 -41.18 -2.46 7.48
N VAL A 17 -41.38 -1.96 6.26
CA VAL A 17 -41.46 -0.53 6.00
C VAL A 17 -42.78 -0.10 6.63
N ASP A 18 -42.71 0.42 7.85
CA ASP A 18 -43.83 1.17 8.43
C ASP A 18 -43.86 2.52 7.71
N ASP A 19 -44.68 2.58 6.65
CA ASP A 19 -45.31 3.82 6.19
C ASP A 19 -46.26 4.26 7.31
N ASP A 20 -45.85 5.21 8.16
CA ASP A 20 -46.68 6.29 8.69
C ASP A 20 -45.86 7.15 9.69
N ASP A 21 -46.01 8.47 9.55
CA ASP A 21 -45.51 9.55 10.42
C ASP A 21 -44.01 9.89 10.37
N VAL A 22 -43.54 10.30 9.20
CA VAL A 22 -42.46 11.31 9.12
C VAL A 22 -43.12 12.69 9.06
N GLU A 23 -43.37 13.29 10.22
CA GLU A 23 -43.47 14.75 10.28
C GLU A 23 -42.16 15.32 9.74
N ALA A 24 -42.29 16.10 8.67
CA ALA A 24 -41.19 16.77 8.01
C ALA A 24 -40.59 17.83 8.94
N GLU A 25 -39.56 17.46 9.69
CA GLU A 25 -38.57 18.44 10.12
C GLU A 25 -37.67 18.75 8.90
N GLU A 26 -38.00 19.86 8.24
CA GLU A 26 -37.19 20.52 7.23
C GLU A 26 -35.84 20.97 7.82
N GLU A 27 -34.92 20.04 8.09
CA GLU A 27 -33.52 20.37 8.29
C GLU A 27 -32.78 20.31 6.96
N ASN A 28 -32.68 21.49 6.32
CA ASN A 28 -31.78 21.87 5.24
C ASN A 28 -31.81 20.97 4.00
N GLY A 29 -32.45 21.47 2.94
CA GLY A 29 -32.62 20.87 1.61
C GLY A 29 -31.32 20.53 0.84
N HIS A 30 -30.50 19.66 1.41
CA HIS A 30 -29.47 18.92 0.70
C HIS A 30 -30.12 17.66 0.12
N GLU A 31 -30.19 17.61 -1.20
CA GLU A 31 -30.65 16.45 -1.97
C GLU A 31 -29.88 15.21 -1.49
N ARG A 32 -30.55 14.32 -0.75
CA ARG A 32 -29.95 13.04 -0.32
C ARG A 32 -29.81 12.18 -1.57
N LEU A 33 -28.60 11.67 -1.82
CA LEU A 33 -28.35 10.77 -2.94
C LEU A 33 -29.29 9.56 -2.87
N PRO A 34 -29.77 9.03 -4.02
CA PRO A 34 -30.62 7.85 -4.03
C PRO A 34 -29.97 6.70 -3.24
N PRO A 35 -30.73 5.99 -2.37
CA PRO A 35 -30.18 4.92 -1.52
C PRO A 35 -29.41 3.84 -2.30
N GLU A 36 -29.84 3.56 -3.53
CA GLU A 36 -29.24 2.58 -4.44
C GLU A 36 -27.79 2.89 -4.84
N GLN A 37 -27.38 4.17 -4.70
CA GLN A 37 -26.05 4.67 -5.02
C GLN A 37 -25.17 4.85 -3.77
N ASN A 38 -25.76 4.76 -2.58
CA ASN A 38 -25.07 4.92 -1.29
C ASN A 38 -24.95 3.54 -0.62
N LEU A 39 -23.99 2.74 -1.08
CA LEU A 39 -23.77 1.41 -0.50
C LEU A 39 -23.30 1.52 0.96
N PRO A 40 -23.87 0.72 1.87
CA PRO A 40 -23.44 0.67 3.27
C PRO A 40 -22.02 0.09 3.39
N MET A 41 -21.42 0.27 4.57
CA MET A 41 -20.11 -0.32 4.89
C MET A 41 -20.13 -1.85 4.72
N VAL A 42 -19.00 -2.42 4.30
CA VAL A 42 -18.85 -3.89 4.27
C VAL A 42 -19.02 -4.45 5.68
N PRO A 43 -19.89 -5.45 5.89
CA PRO A 43 -20.01 -6.14 7.16
C PRO A 43 -18.90 -7.20 7.30
N TRP A 44 -17.66 -6.76 7.51
CA TRP A 44 -16.48 -7.64 7.55
C TRP A 44 -16.64 -8.82 8.53
N TYR A 45 -17.19 -8.60 9.73
CA TYR A 45 -17.41 -9.66 10.72
C TYR A 45 -18.41 -10.73 10.27
N SER A 46 -19.40 -10.35 9.48
CA SER A 46 -20.33 -11.32 8.89
C SER A 46 -19.67 -12.09 7.75
N MET A 47 -18.82 -11.44 6.95
CA MET A 47 -18.06 -12.10 5.88
C MET A 47 -17.04 -13.10 6.42
N LEU A 48 -16.37 -12.79 7.53
CA LEU A 48 -15.46 -13.69 8.26
C LEU A 48 -16.13 -15.01 8.68
N LEU A 49 -17.44 -15.00 8.96
CA LEU A 49 -18.20 -16.23 9.27
C LEU A 49 -18.46 -17.10 8.02
N PHE A 50 -18.34 -16.53 6.82
CA PHE A 50 -18.52 -17.21 5.53
C PHE A 50 -17.21 -17.45 4.77
N ASP A 51 -16.06 -17.36 5.46
CA ASP A 51 -14.70 -17.50 4.90
C ASP A 51 -14.56 -18.66 3.90
N THR A 52 -15.18 -19.82 4.17
CA THR A 52 -15.07 -21.00 3.30
C THR A 52 -15.66 -20.78 1.90
N VAL A 53 -16.75 -20.02 1.77
CA VAL A 53 -17.36 -19.72 0.47
C VAL A 53 -16.55 -18.67 -0.27
N PHE A 54 -16.03 -17.69 0.46
CA PHE A 54 -15.16 -16.66 -0.08
C PHE A 54 -13.86 -17.26 -0.66
N GLU A 55 -13.20 -18.13 0.11
CA GLU A 55 -12.03 -18.87 -0.33
C GLU A 55 -12.29 -19.78 -1.53
N LEU A 56 -13.47 -20.43 -1.57
CA LEU A 56 -13.84 -21.25 -2.71
C LEU A 56 -14.02 -20.42 -3.99
N LEU A 57 -14.54 -19.19 -3.89
CA LEU A 57 -14.72 -18.30 -5.03
C LEU A 57 -13.41 -17.70 -5.53
N ILE A 58 -12.53 -17.28 -4.62
CA ILE A 58 -11.17 -16.83 -4.96
C ILE A 58 -10.41 -17.96 -5.62
N SER A 59 -10.38 -19.14 -4.99
CA SER A 59 -9.72 -20.30 -5.58
C SER A 59 -10.31 -20.67 -6.93
N LEU A 60 -11.63 -20.66 -7.14
CA LEU A 60 -12.20 -20.95 -8.46
C LEU A 60 -11.80 -19.91 -9.53
N LYS A 61 -11.82 -18.62 -9.20
CA LYS A 61 -11.50 -17.53 -10.15
C LYS A 61 -10.00 -17.43 -10.45
N VAL A 62 -9.15 -17.64 -9.44
CA VAL A 62 -7.69 -17.67 -9.58
C VAL A 62 -7.21 -18.97 -10.25
N PHE A 63 -7.74 -20.15 -9.89
CA PHE A 63 -7.28 -21.43 -10.47
C PHE A 63 -7.70 -21.65 -11.93
N LEU A 64 -8.76 -21.00 -12.41
CA LEU A 64 -9.05 -20.97 -13.85
C LEU A 64 -8.08 -20.05 -14.61
N GLY A 65 -7.41 -19.13 -13.92
CA GLY A 65 -6.38 -18.22 -14.45
C GLY A 65 -4.98 -18.63 -14.02
N ARG A 66 -4.39 -19.68 -14.61
CA ARG A 66 -2.93 -19.95 -14.56
C ARG A 66 -2.09 -18.88 -15.28
N PHE A 67 -2.53 -17.63 -15.21
CA PHE A 67 -2.16 -16.60 -16.14
C PHE A 67 -2.00 -15.29 -15.37
N ASP A 68 -0.75 -14.96 -15.10
CA ASP A 68 -0.38 -13.68 -14.52
C ASP A 68 -0.70 -12.56 -15.53
N GLN A 69 -1.66 -11.70 -15.18
CA GLN A 69 -2.05 -10.58 -16.04
C GLN A 69 -0.90 -9.61 -16.29
N ARG A 70 0.10 -9.53 -15.43
CA ARG A 70 1.29 -8.66 -15.62
C ARG A 70 2.07 -9.11 -16.85
N THR A 71 2.23 -10.43 -17.04
CA THR A 71 2.84 -11.00 -18.25
C THR A 71 2.00 -10.69 -19.51
N MET A 72 0.67 -10.70 -19.41
CA MET A 72 -0.19 -10.30 -20.53
C MET A 72 -0.08 -8.83 -20.87
N GLN A 73 -0.11 -7.97 -19.86
CA GLN A 73 0.03 -6.54 -20.03
C GLN A 73 1.35 -6.24 -20.72
N ARG A 74 2.44 -6.90 -20.33
CA ARG A 74 3.73 -6.81 -21.02
C ARG A 74 3.67 -7.23 -22.49
N ALA A 75 2.92 -8.29 -22.81
CA ALA A 75 2.74 -8.74 -24.20
C ALA A 75 1.90 -7.75 -25.04
N LEU A 76 0.89 -7.11 -24.43
CA LEU A 76 0.02 -6.12 -25.08
C LEU A 76 0.66 -4.73 -25.19
N HIS A 77 1.53 -4.39 -24.23
CA HIS A 77 2.27 -3.15 -24.11
C HIS A 77 3.78 -3.44 -24.11
N PRO A 78 4.36 -3.79 -25.27
CA PRO A 78 5.78 -4.16 -25.36
C PRO A 78 6.75 -2.97 -25.23
N ASN A 79 6.26 -1.73 -25.31
CA ASN A 79 7.08 -0.53 -25.23
C ASN A 79 7.12 0.01 -23.80
N ASP A 80 8.32 0.30 -23.29
CA ASP A 80 8.49 0.86 -21.94
C ASP A 80 7.79 2.24 -21.77
N ASP A 81 7.61 2.98 -22.87
CA ASP A 81 6.85 4.25 -22.90
C ASP A 81 5.38 4.10 -22.49
N ASP A 82 4.81 2.89 -22.54
CA ASP A 82 3.44 2.63 -22.06
C ASP A 82 3.33 2.63 -20.53
N TYR A 83 4.47 2.55 -19.84
CA TYR A 83 4.60 2.48 -18.38
C TYR A 83 5.26 3.73 -17.79
N CYS A 84 5.96 4.52 -18.61
CA CYS A 84 6.71 5.71 -18.17
C CYS A 84 5.88 6.98 -18.39
N PHE A 85 5.71 7.77 -17.33
CA PHE A 85 5.02 9.05 -17.35
C PHE A 85 5.97 10.15 -16.90
N ASP A 86 6.09 11.22 -17.68
CA ASP A 86 7.02 12.32 -17.40
C ASP A 86 6.39 13.71 -17.50
N HIS A 87 5.06 13.77 -17.60
CA HIS A 87 4.34 15.02 -17.84
C HIS A 87 4.46 16.04 -16.71
N LEU A 88 4.95 15.60 -15.54
CA LEU A 88 5.19 16.44 -14.36
C LEU A 88 6.68 16.79 -14.16
N ALA A 89 7.59 16.20 -14.92
CA ALA A 89 9.02 16.21 -14.64
C ALA A 89 9.67 17.60 -14.75
N GLU A 90 9.10 18.50 -15.55
CA GLU A 90 9.65 19.84 -15.83
C GLU A 90 9.05 20.94 -14.95
N LYS A 91 8.25 20.60 -13.94
CA LYS A 91 7.67 21.58 -13.02
C LYS A 91 8.69 22.08 -12.00
N ASP A 92 8.56 23.32 -11.57
CA ASP A 92 9.40 23.90 -10.50
C ASP A 92 8.99 23.37 -9.11
N GLU A 93 7.69 23.18 -8.89
CA GLU A 93 7.08 22.66 -7.66
C GLU A 93 5.97 21.69 -8.03
N LEU A 94 5.76 20.65 -7.20
CA LEU A 94 4.71 19.66 -7.40
C LEU A 94 4.10 19.26 -6.06
N TRP A 95 2.78 19.23 -6.00
CA TRP A 95 2.02 18.62 -4.90
C TRP A 95 1.51 17.25 -5.34
N LEU A 96 1.79 16.24 -4.51
CA LEU A 96 1.41 14.84 -4.73
C LEU A 96 0.49 14.40 -3.60
N ASP A 97 -0.73 13.99 -3.94
CA ASP A 97 -1.66 13.39 -2.99
C ASP A 97 -1.51 11.86 -3.02
N PHE A 98 -1.59 11.24 -1.85
CA PHE A 98 -1.55 9.78 -1.69
C PHE A 98 -2.76 9.30 -0.88
N MET A 99 -3.41 8.25 -1.37
CA MET A 99 -4.53 7.59 -0.71
C MET A 99 -4.30 6.09 -0.80
N ALA A 100 -4.04 5.41 0.31
CA ALA A 100 -3.58 4.03 0.20
C ALA A 100 -4.71 3.05 -0.17
N ASP A 101 -5.86 3.11 0.51
CA ASP A 101 -7.00 2.21 0.29
C ASP A 101 -8.28 3.01 0.06
N CYS A 102 -9.27 2.44 -0.64
CA CYS A 102 -10.62 3.03 -0.69
C CYS A 102 -11.47 2.63 0.50
N GLY A 103 -12.53 3.38 0.77
CA GLY A 103 -13.35 3.11 1.94
C GLY A 103 -14.27 1.89 1.82
N ASP A 104 -14.61 1.34 2.98
CA ASP A 104 -15.51 0.17 3.09
C ASP A 104 -16.95 0.45 2.66
N GLY A 105 -17.31 1.71 2.47
CA GLY A 105 -18.63 2.13 2.04
C GLY A 105 -18.58 3.45 1.31
N PHE A 106 -19.74 3.89 0.82
CA PHE A 106 -19.84 5.13 0.04
C PHE A 106 -19.45 6.36 0.86
N ASN A 107 -20.01 6.54 2.07
CA ASN A 107 -19.80 7.76 2.85
C ASN A 107 -18.32 7.99 3.20
N SER A 108 -17.58 6.95 3.60
CA SER A 108 -16.17 7.08 3.96
C SER A 108 -15.28 7.32 2.74
N SER A 109 -15.52 6.59 1.65
CA SER A 109 -14.83 6.81 0.37
C SER A 109 -15.08 8.21 -0.20
N TYR A 110 -16.35 8.64 -0.21
CA TYR A 110 -16.75 9.96 -0.69
C TYR A 110 -16.16 11.08 0.15
N GLN A 111 -16.09 10.92 1.48
CA GLN A 111 -15.49 11.93 2.35
C GLN A 111 -14.02 12.18 1.99
N ILE A 112 -13.24 11.12 1.76
CA ILE A 112 -11.84 11.25 1.33
C ILE A 112 -11.74 11.82 -0.08
N ALA A 113 -12.51 11.31 -1.04
CA ALA A 113 -12.54 11.84 -2.40
C ALA A 113 -12.88 13.33 -2.43
N ARG A 114 -13.82 13.77 -1.58
CA ARG A 114 -14.19 15.18 -1.43
C ARG A 114 -13.06 16.04 -0.90
N LEU A 115 -12.28 15.54 0.07
CA LEU A 115 -11.11 16.25 0.60
C LEU A 115 -10.03 16.39 -0.47
N LEU A 116 -9.73 15.31 -1.20
CA LEU A 116 -8.78 15.30 -2.32
C LEU A 116 -9.23 16.21 -3.47
N ALA A 117 -10.53 16.39 -3.69
CA ALA A 117 -11.06 17.26 -4.74
C ALA A 117 -10.88 18.77 -4.44
N GLN A 118 -10.74 19.15 -3.17
CA GLN A 118 -10.71 20.57 -2.79
C GLN A 118 -9.54 21.28 -3.45
N PRO A 119 -9.72 22.48 -4.04
CA PRO A 119 -8.60 23.26 -4.60
C PRO A 119 -7.53 23.57 -3.56
N GLN A 120 -7.95 23.71 -2.30
CA GLN A 120 -7.11 23.94 -1.14
C GLN A 120 -7.68 23.18 0.05
N LEU A 121 -6.80 22.61 0.87
CA LEU A 121 -7.13 21.91 2.11
C LEU A 121 -6.57 22.69 3.31
N GLU A 122 -7.46 23.14 4.20
CA GLU A 122 -7.07 23.71 5.49
C GLU A 122 -6.88 22.59 6.52
N VAL A 123 -5.70 22.54 7.14
CA VAL A 123 -5.37 21.55 8.16
C VAL A 123 -4.94 22.28 9.42
N ASP A 124 -5.54 21.90 10.55
CA ASP A 124 -5.10 22.35 11.86
C ASP A 124 -3.79 21.65 12.21
N CYS A 125 -2.72 22.42 12.35
CA CYS A 125 -1.40 21.95 12.75
C CYS A 125 -1.11 22.36 14.19
N GLU A 126 -0.53 21.46 14.96
CA GLU A 126 0.02 21.81 16.27
C GLU A 126 1.27 22.69 16.07
N ALA A 127 1.39 23.77 16.84
CA ALA A 127 2.62 24.56 16.86
C ALA A 127 3.75 23.69 17.41
N ASP A 128 4.73 23.42 16.55
CA ASP A 128 5.86 22.58 16.87
C ASP A 128 6.65 23.20 18.04
N ALA A 129 6.84 22.45 19.14
CA ALA A 129 7.57 22.91 20.33
C ALA A 129 9.06 23.21 20.04
N THR A 130 9.52 22.94 18.81
CA THR A 130 10.87 23.10 18.28
C THR A 130 11.25 24.55 17.98
N PHE A 131 10.28 25.46 17.83
CA PHE A 131 10.54 26.90 17.58
C PHE A 131 10.26 27.82 18.78
N GLU A 132 9.79 27.28 19.91
CA GLU A 132 9.62 28.09 21.12
C GLU A 132 10.95 28.27 21.85
N THR A 133 11.39 29.53 21.98
CA THR A 133 12.51 29.86 22.88
C THR A 133 12.14 29.51 24.32
N ALA A 134 13.13 29.16 25.14
CA ALA A 134 12.93 28.74 26.54
C ALA A 134 12.11 29.74 27.37
N GLN A 135 12.10 31.03 27.00
CA GLN A 135 11.28 32.08 27.63
C GLN A 135 9.78 32.04 27.27
N GLN A 136 9.39 31.42 26.16
CA GLN A 136 7.98 31.29 25.74
C GLN A 136 7.30 30.09 26.43
N ARG A 137 8.06 29.03 26.73
CA ARG A 137 7.58 27.83 27.44
C ARG A 137 7.12 28.08 28.88
N GLU A 138 7.68 29.08 29.57
CA GLU A 138 7.25 29.42 30.94
C GLU A 138 5.92 30.20 31.00
N LYS A 139 5.47 30.80 29.89
CA LYS A 139 4.23 31.60 29.85
C LYS A 139 3.04 30.87 29.23
N SER A 140 3.24 29.80 28.45
CA SER A 140 2.16 29.05 27.78
C SER A 140 1.74 27.80 28.58
N ARG A 141 1.23 28.01 29.79
CA ARG A 141 0.56 26.92 30.55
C ARG A 141 -0.93 26.78 30.21
N ALA A 142 -1.37 27.37 29.09
CA ALA A 142 -2.75 27.42 28.67
C ALA A 142 -2.83 27.18 27.15
N GLU A 143 -3.41 26.04 26.78
CA GLU A 143 -3.83 25.59 25.44
C GLU A 143 -2.70 25.34 24.41
N PRO A 144 -2.66 24.16 23.75
CA PRO A 144 -1.80 23.96 22.59
C PRO A 144 -2.21 24.95 21.50
N ARG A 145 -1.26 25.79 21.06
CA ARG A 145 -1.50 26.72 19.95
C ARG A 145 -1.62 25.92 18.67
N THR A 146 -2.84 25.75 18.19
CA THR A 146 -3.09 25.26 16.83
C THR A 146 -3.03 26.44 15.86
N TYR A 147 -2.47 26.20 14.67
CA TYR A 147 -2.54 27.14 13.56
C TYR A 147 -3.01 26.42 12.30
N LYS A 148 -3.76 27.13 11.47
CA LYS A 148 -4.22 26.59 10.19
C LYS A 148 -3.14 26.70 9.14
N ARG A 149 -2.81 25.58 8.50
CA ARG A 149 -1.99 25.54 7.30
C ARG A 149 -2.87 25.21 6.10
N VAL A 150 -2.66 25.93 5.01
CA VAL A 150 -3.39 25.73 3.76
C VAL A 150 -2.46 25.02 2.77
N PHE A 151 -2.93 23.91 2.22
CA PHE A 151 -2.22 23.13 1.21
C PHE A 151 -3.01 23.19 -0.11
N PRO A 152 -2.36 23.36 -1.27
CA PRO A 152 -3.06 23.22 -2.54
C PRO A 152 -3.39 21.75 -2.80
N ARG A 153 -4.35 21.50 -3.70
CA ARG A 153 -4.62 20.15 -4.22
C ARG A 153 -3.39 19.57 -4.91
N GLY A 154 -3.17 18.26 -4.76
CA GLY A 154 -2.21 17.54 -5.57
C GLY A 154 -2.50 17.65 -7.08
N GLU A 155 -1.44 17.81 -7.86
CA GLU A 155 -1.52 17.75 -9.33
C GLU A 155 -1.43 16.29 -9.83
N ALA A 156 -0.93 15.39 -8.99
CA ALA A 156 -1.06 13.96 -9.13
C ALA A 156 -1.63 13.36 -7.85
N LEU A 157 -2.63 12.49 -8.01
CA LEU A 157 -3.11 11.58 -6.98
C LEU A 157 -2.57 10.19 -7.27
N VAL A 158 -2.08 9.49 -6.25
CA VAL A 158 -1.72 8.08 -6.37
C VAL A 158 -2.54 7.26 -5.37
N ILE A 159 -3.26 6.26 -5.87
CA ILE A 159 -4.05 5.33 -5.06
C ILE A 159 -3.26 4.04 -4.84
N GLY A 160 -3.10 3.64 -3.58
CA GLY A 160 -2.15 2.61 -3.13
C GLY A 160 -2.63 1.16 -3.24
N GLY A 161 -3.87 0.89 -3.66
CA GLY A 161 -4.43 -0.45 -3.71
C GLY A 161 -5.84 -0.50 -3.15
N ASP A 162 -6.41 -1.70 -3.11
CA ASP A 162 -7.70 -2.01 -2.50
C ASP A 162 -8.80 -1.00 -2.86
N LEU A 163 -9.10 -0.96 -4.16
CA LEU A 163 -9.87 0.13 -4.74
C LEU A 163 -11.36 0.04 -4.46
N ALA A 164 -11.91 -1.16 -4.22
CA ALA A 164 -13.30 -1.32 -3.84
C ALA A 164 -13.53 -2.63 -3.09
N TYR A 165 -13.98 -2.50 -1.84
CA TYR A 165 -14.36 -3.64 -1.02
C TYR A 165 -15.79 -4.11 -1.30
N PRO A 166 -16.13 -5.39 -1.03
CA PRO A 166 -15.24 -6.44 -0.55
C PRO A 166 -14.52 -7.21 -1.67
N HIS A 167 -15.00 -7.13 -2.91
CA HIS A 167 -14.43 -7.84 -4.05
C HIS A 167 -14.45 -7.00 -5.33
N PRO A 168 -13.56 -7.31 -6.29
CA PRO A 168 -13.44 -6.55 -7.51
C PRO A 168 -14.53 -6.99 -8.47
N ASP A 169 -15.61 -6.21 -8.51
CA ASP A 169 -16.66 -6.32 -9.51
C ASP A 169 -17.13 -4.93 -9.97
N SER A 170 -17.97 -4.94 -11.00
CA SER A 170 -18.46 -3.69 -11.61
C SER A 170 -19.37 -2.88 -10.70
N GLU A 171 -20.10 -3.52 -9.78
CA GLU A 171 -20.99 -2.79 -8.86
C GLU A 171 -20.18 -2.08 -7.77
N SER A 172 -19.25 -2.79 -7.15
CA SER A 172 -18.37 -2.29 -6.10
C SER A 172 -17.48 -1.18 -6.62
N TYR A 173 -16.79 -1.38 -7.76
CA TYR A 173 -15.96 -0.33 -8.36
C TYR A 173 -16.79 0.90 -8.76
N GLU A 174 -17.96 0.71 -9.38
CA GLU A 174 -18.79 1.85 -9.80
C GLU A 174 -19.30 2.62 -8.58
N LYS A 175 -19.91 1.96 -7.60
CA LYS A 175 -20.61 2.62 -6.50
C LYS A 175 -19.69 3.07 -5.35
N ARG A 176 -18.56 2.39 -5.10
CA ARG A 176 -17.70 2.65 -3.94
C ARG A 176 -16.45 3.46 -4.28
N LEU A 177 -15.96 3.35 -5.52
CA LEU A 177 -14.85 4.15 -6.03
C LEU A 177 -15.36 5.22 -6.99
N TRP A 178 -15.91 4.81 -8.14
CA TRP A 178 -16.08 5.70 -9.29
C TRP A 178 -17.03 6.85 -9.00
N ARG A 179 -18.22 6.55 -8.48
CA ARG A 179 -19.25 7.54 -8.13
C ARG A 179 -18.76 8.50 -7.05
N CYS A 180 -18.02 8.02 -6.07
CA CYS A 180 -17.45 8.84 -5.00
C CYS A 180 -16.54 9.93 -5.58
N PHE A 181 -15.63 9.57 -6.49
CA PHE A 181 -14.75 10.53 -7.14
C PHE A 181 -15.48 11.43 -8.16
N GLU A 182 -16.45 10.90 -8.92
CA GLU A 182 -17.28 11.69 -9.84
C GLU A 182 -18.10 12.77 -9.12
N TYR A 183 -18.62 12.46 -7.94
CA TYR A 183 -19.38 13.41 -7.12
C TYR A 183 -18.47 14.42 -6.43
N ALA A 184 -17.27 14.02 -6.03
CA ALA A 184 -16.29 14.91 -5.41
C ALA A 184 -15.75 15.94 -6.41
N MET A 185 -15.42 15.51 -7.63
CA MET A 185 -15.00 16.39 -8.72
C MET A 185 -15.54 15.85 -10.05
N LYS A 186 -16.40 16.64 -10.71
CA LYS A 186 -17.05 16.20 -11.96
C LYS A 186 -16.05 15.98 -13.09
N ALA A 187 -16.26 14.89 -13.82
CA ALA A 187 -15.54 14.58 -15.06
C ALA A 187 -15.81 15.63 -16.16
N PRO A 188 -14.93 15.76 -17.16
CA PRO A 188 -15.15 16.65 -18.29
C PRO A 188 -16.37 16.25 -19.11
N ARG A 189 -16.95 17.19 -19.86
CA ARG A 189 -18.16 16.97 -20.67
C ARG A 189 -18.04 15.87 -21.73
N SER A 190 -16.81 15.54 -22.14
CA SER A 190 -16.52 14.47 -23.10
C SER A 190 -16.58 13.07 -22.49
N TYR A 191 -16.60 12.96 -21.16
CA TYR A 191 -16.66 11.69 -20.46
C TYR A 191 -18.03 11.02 -20.62
N HIS A 192 -18.02 9.70 -20.77
CA HIS A 192 -19.21 8.87 -20.81
C HIS A 192 -18.96 7.62 -19.95
N PRO A 193 -19.85 7.23 -19.01
CA PRO A 193 -19.60 6.08 -18.12
C PRO A 193 -19.32 4.75 -18.82
N ALA A 194 -19.90 4.56 -20.01
CA ALA A 194 -19.65 3.37 -20.85
C ALA A 194 -18.45 3.49 -21.81
N SER A 195 -17.69 4.60 -21.76
CA SER A 195 -16.53 4.77 -22.66
C SER A 195 -15.42 3.79 -22.32
N ILE A 196 -14.88 3.14 -23.34
CA ILE A 196 -13.69 2.28 -23.23
C ILE A 196 -12.59 2.94 -24.06
N SER A 197 -11.46 3.19 -23.42
CA SER A 197 -10.26 3.78 -24.01
C SER A 197 -9.31 2.67 -24.43
N THR A 198 -9.45 2.21 -25.67
CA THR A 198 -8.51 1.24 -26.27
C THR A 198 -7.17 1.87 -26.63
N LYS A 199 -7.14 3.21 -26.72
CA LYS A 199 -5.94 4.03 -26.87
C LYS A 199 -6.17 5.31 -26.06
N LYS A 200 -5.44 5.45 -24.95
CA LYS A 200 -5.47 6.67 -24.11
C LYS A 200 -5.18 7.89 -24.97
N LYS A 201 -6.12 8.84 -25.00
CA LYS A 201 -6.01 10.08 -25.78
C LYS A 201 -5.66 11.23 -24.85
N ASN A 202 -4.91 12.19 -25.37
CA ASN A 202 -4.68 13.45 -24.66
C ASN A 202 -6.02 14.18 -24.48
N PRO A 203 -6.20 14.90 -23.35
CA PRO A 203 -7.38 15.75 -23.14
C PRO A 203 -7.57 16.75 -24.27
N GLY A 204 -8.83 17.17 -24.49
CA GLY A 204 -9.18 18.09 -25.56
C GLY A 204 -8.37 19.39 -25.50
N GLY A 205 -7.73 19.74 -26.62
CA GLY A 205 -6.89 20.93 -26.73
C GLY A 205 -5.42 20.75 -26.34
N CYS A 206 -5.02 19.57 -25.86
CA CYS A 206 -3.64 19.25 -25.50
C CYS A 206 -2.95 18.48 -26.64
N ALA A 207 -1.78 18.93 -27.11
CA ALA A 207 -1.00 18.19 -28.10
C ALA A 207 -0.28 17.00 -27.45
N THR A 208 0.17 17.19 -26.22
CA THR A 208 0.86 16.22 -25.37
C THR A 208 0.24 16.20 -23.97
N LEU A 209 0.55 15.17 -23.18
CA LEU A 209 0.12 15.11 -21.78
C LEU A 209 0.73 16.24 -20.93
N ARG A 210 1.88 16.78 -21.33
CA ARG A 210 2.55 17.92 -20.68
C ARG A 210 1.76 19.23 -20.80
N ASP A 211 0.92 19.36 -21.82
CA ASP A 211 0.09 20.56 -22.02
C ASP A 211 -1.15 20.58 -21.11
N TYR A 212 -1.43 19.46 -20.43
CA TYR A 212 -2.61 19.33 -19.58
C TYR A 212 -2.38 19.93 -18.20
N ALA A 213 -3.15 20.96 -17.86
CA ALA A 213 -3.04 21.69 -16.59
C ALA A 213 -3.90 21.12 -15.45
N GLY A 214 -4.75 20.13 -15.72
CA GLY A 214 -5.60 19.52 -14.69
C GLY A 214 -4.87 18.42 -13.91
N PRO A 215 -5.48 17.91 -12.82
CA PRO A 215 -4.86 16.87 -12.02
C PRO A 215 -4.94 15.52 -12.74
N SER A 216 -3.93 14.68 -12.50
CA SER A 216 -3.87 13.30 -12.96
C SER A 216 -3.99 12.34 -11.78
N VAL A 217 -4.42 11.11 -12.05
CA VAL A 217 -4.48 10.03 -11.06
C VAL A 217 -3.80 8.78 -11.60
N PHE A 218 -3.16 8.05 -10.69
CA PHE A 218 -2.61 6.72 -10.92
C PHE A 218 -3.05 5.80 -9.79
N ALA A 219 -3.10 4.50 -10.03
CA ALA A 219 -3.42 3.52 -9.00
C ALA A 219 -2.57 2.25 -9.18
N ILE A 220 -2.19 1.61 -8.08
CA ILE A 220 -1.70 0.22 -8.11
C ILE A 220 -2.80 -0.71 -7.60
N PRO A 221 -2.82 -1.99 -7.97
CA PRO A 221 -3.76 -2.95 -7.40
C PRO A 221 -3.32 -3.44 -6.02
N GLY A 222 -4.27 -3.59 -5.11
CA GLY A 222 -4.10 -4.36 -3.87
C GLY A 222 -4.52 -5.82 -4.03
N ASN A 223 -4.41 -6.59 -2.96
CA ASN A 223 -4.87 -7.98 -2.93
C ASN A 223 -6.37 -8.09 -3.25
N HIS A 224 -7.20 -7.14 -2.82
CA HIS A 224 -8.63 -7.14 -3.15
C HIS A 224 -8.90 -6.93 -4.64
N ASP A 225 -8.02 -6.25 -5.37
CA ASP A 225 -8.18 -6.03 -6.80
C ASP A 225 -7.79 -7.25 -7.63
N TRP A 226 -7.04 -8.17 -7.04
CA TRP A 226 -6.55 -9.38 -7.69
C TRP A 226 -7.49 -10.59 -7.55
N PHE A 227 -8.54 -10.53 -6.72
CA PHE A 227 -9.46 -11.66 -6.51
C PHE A 227 -10.27 -12.08 -7.76
N ASP A 228 -10.38 -11.23 -8.78
CA ASP A 228 -10.94 -11.61 -10.09
C ASP A 228 -9.87 -11.80 -11.18
N GLY A 229 -8.60 -11.89 -10.79
CA GLY A 229 -7.46 -11.96 -11.70
C GLY A 229 -7.19 -10.63 -12.40
N LEU A 230 -7.28 -9.50 -11.68
CA LEU A 230 -6.98 -8.12 -12.15
C LEU A 230 -7.88 -7.62 -13.31
N ASN A 231 -8.99 -8.31 -13.57
CA ASN A 231 -9.85 -8.02 -14.71
C ASN A 231 -10.66 -6.73 -14.51
N THR A 232 -11.25 -6.54 -13.33
CA THR A 232 -12.00 -5.32 -13.01
C THR A 232 -11.08 -4.11 -12.93
N PHE A 233 -9.91 -4.24 -12.29
CA PHE A 233 -8.88 -3.20 -12.28
C PHE A 233 -8.51 -2.76 -13.71
N THR A 234 -8.22 -3.71 -14.59
CA THR A 234 -7.86 -3.40 -15.99
C THR A 234 -8.98 -2.64 -16.70
N ARG A 235 -10.24 -3.02 -16.51
CA ARG A 235 -11.39 -2.36 -17.15
C ARG A 235 -11.61 -0.94 -16.65
N TYR A 236 -11.46 -0.70 -15.36
CA TYR A 236 -11.74 0.62 -14.76
C TYR A 236 -10.53 1.53 -14.82
N ILE A 237 -9.36 1.06 -14.41
CA ILE A 237 -8.14 1.87 -14.31
C ILE A 237 -7.43 1.98 -15.66
N CYS A 238 -7.12 0.85 -16.28
CA CYS A 238 -6.34 0.84 -17.51
C CYS A 238 -7.14 1.23 -18.76
N GLN A 239 -8.48 1.10 -18.73
CA GLN A 239 -9.33 1.28 -19.92
C GLN A 239 -10.35 2.43 -19.82
N ARG A 240 -10.34 3.25 -18.77
CA ARG A 240 -11.09 4.53 -18.72
C ARG A 240 -10.14 5.71 -18.70
N ASP A 241 -10.56 6.86 -19.22
CA ASP A 241 -9.69 8.05 -19.29
C ASP A 241 -9.79 8.97 -18.07
N TRP A 242 -10.82 8.83 -17.23
CA TRP A 242 -11.14 9.79 -16.16
C TRP A 242 -11.69 9.11 -14.93
N LEU A 243 -11.16 9.44 -13.75
CA LEU A 243 -11.77 9.15 -12.45
C LEU A 243 -12.30 10.48 -11.91
N GLY A 244 -13.59 10.74 -12.04
CA GLY A 244 -14.12 12.09 -11.83
C GLY A 244 -13.36 13.12 -12.67
N GLY A 245 -12.91 14.22 -12.05
CA GLY A 245 -12.14 15.27 -12.72
C GLY A 245 -10.63 15.01 -12.83
N TRP A 246 -10.13 13.85 -12.39
CA TRP A 246 -8.73 13.46 -12.56
C TRP A 246 -8.54 12.69 -13.86
N LEU A 247 -7.53 13.08 -14.63
CA LEU A 247 -7.12 12.34 -15.82
C LEU A 247 -6.41 11.05 -15.43
N LEU A 248 -6.77 9.93 -16.06
CA LEU A 248 -6.22 8.61 -15.78
C LEU A 248 -5.42 8.10 -17.00
N PRO A 249 -4.14 8.50 -17.16
CA PRO A 249 -3.33 8.17 -18.35
C PRO A 249 -2.78 6.73 -18.33
N GLN A 250 -2.77 6.09 -17.17
CA GLN A 250 -2.22 4.75 -16.91
C GLN A 250 -2.83 3.65 -17.79
N LYS A 251 -2.00 2.74 -18.32
CA LYS A 251 -2.41 1.61 -19.19
C LYS A 251 -2.21 0.22 -18.57
N THR A 252 -1.42 0.13 -17.51
CA THR A 252 -0.92 -1.12 -16.91
C THR A 252 -0.98 -1.02 -15.38
N SER A 253 -0.86 -2.13 -14.66
CA SER A 253 -0.99 -2.13 -13.19
C SER A 253 0.21 -1.58 -12.43
N TYR A 254 1.37 -1.53 -13.08
CA TYR A 254 2.59 -0.90 -12.57
C TYR A 254 3.06 0.19 -13.54
N PHE A 255 3.81 1.15 -13.02
CA PHE A 255 4.27 2.32 -13.79
C PHE A 255 5.46 3.02 -13.11
N SER A 256 6.16 3.85 -13.89
CA SER A 256 7.11 4.84 -13.37
C SER A 256 6.61 6.25 -13.69
N LEU A 257 6.69 7.14 -12.70
CA LEU A 257 6.33 8.54 -12.84
C LEU A 257 7.56 9.40 -12.50
N LYS A 258 8.07 10.13 -13.49
CA LYS A 258 9.15 11.09 -13.31
C LYS A 258 8.59 12.40 -12.75
N LEU A 259 9.16 12.82 -11.63
CA LEU A 259 8.80 14.01 -10.89
C LEU A 259 9.91 15.08 -11.04
N PRO A 260 9.64 16.34 -10.65
CA PRO A 260 10.66 17.38 -10.62
C PRO A 260 11.92 17.02 -9.84
N HIS A 261 13.03 17.69 -10.15
CA HIS A 261 14.26 17.66 -9.36
C HIS A 261 14.89 16.26 -9.20
N GLY A 262 14.77 15.41 -10.22
CA GLY A 262 15.36 14.06 -10.20
C GLY A 262 14.63 13.09 -9.29
N TRP A 263 13.38 13.40 -8.89
CA TRP A 263 12.53 12.48 -8.15
C TRP A 263 11.75 11.56 -9.09
N TRP A 264 11.47 10.36 -8.60
CA TRP A 264 10.69 9.35 -9.29
C TRP A 264 9.72 8.69 -8.33
N LEU A 265 8.59 8.21 -8.85
CA LEU A 265 7.68 7.32 -8.14
C LEU A 265 7.51 6.03 -8.95
N PHE A 266 7.78 4.90 -8.32
CA PHE A 266 7.55 3.57 -8.89
C PHE A 266 6.32 2.96 -8.21
N GLY A 267 5.25 2.79 -9.00
CA GLY A 267 4.05 2.07 -8.57
C GLY A 267 4.21 0.59 -8.90
N VAL A 268 4.24 -0.25 -7.87
CA VAL A 268 4.60 -1.67 -7.96
C VAL A 268 3.36 -2.55 -7.77
N ASP A 269 3.19 -3.54 -8.65
CA ASP A 269 2.11 -4.52 -8.57
C ASP A 269 2.64 -5.86 -8.06
N LEU A 270 2.34 -6.16 -6.79
CA LEU A 270 2.80 -7.35 -6.09
C LEU A 270 1.91 -8.58 -6.30
N ALA A 271 0.72 -8.42 -6.91
CA ALA A 271 -0.28 -9.47 -7.02
C ALA A 271 -0.60 -10.16 -5.68
N LEU A 272 -1.08 -11.41 -5.74
CA LEU A 272 -1.28 -12.26 -4.56
C LEU A 272 0.00 -13.03 -4.15
N GLU A 273 1.06 -12.89 -4.95
CA GLU A 273 2.37 -13.52 -4.69
C GLU A 273 3.25 -12.67 -3.78
N ASN A 274 2.88 -11.40 -3.58
CA ASN A 274 3.57 -10.43 -2.74
C ASN A 274 5.00 -10.10 -3.22
N ASP A 275 5.26 -10.27 -4.53
CA ASP A 275 6.53 -9.95 -5.19
C ASP A 275 6.30 -9.45 -6.62
N VAL A 276 7.30 -8.77 -7.18
CA VAL A 276 7.30 -8.34 -8.60
C VAL A 276 7.53 -9.53 -9.53
N ASP A 277 6.87 -9.58 -10.68
CA ASP A 277 7.22 -10.57 -11.72
C ASP A 277 8.52 -10.18 -12.46
N THR A 278 9.05 -11.11 -13.26
CA THR A 278 10.31 -10.90 -13.99
C THR A 278 10.21 -9.74 -14.98
N GLU A 279 9.05 -9.56 -15.62
CA GLU A 279 8.83 -8.50 -16.61
C GLU A 279 8.82 -7.12 -15.95
N GLN A 280 8.15 -6.97 -14.81
CA GLN A 280 8.13 -5.75 -14.02
C GLN A 280 9.51 -5.42 -13.45
N PHE A 281 10.24 -6.42 -12.92
CA PHE A 281 11.62 -6.23 -12.46
C PHE A 281 12.50 -5.71 -13.60
N ALA A 282 12.46 -6.36 -14.76
CA ALA A 282 13.28 -5.98 -15.91
C ALA A 282 12.90 -4.57 -16.43
N PHE A 283 11.61 -4.21 -16.38
CA PHE A 283 11.16 -2.86 -16.70
C PHE A 283 11.80 -1.81 -15.78
N PHE A 284 11.67 -1.95 -14.46
CA PHE A 284 12.27 -0.99 -13.53
C PHE A 284 13.79 -0.95 -13.63
N GLU A 285 14.44 -2.10 -13.82
CA GLU A 285 15.88 -2.15 -14.09
C GLU A 285 16.26 -1.32 -15.32
N ARG A 286 15.52 -1.42 -16.43
CA ARG A 286 15.76 -0.61 -17.63
C ARG A 286 15.54 0.88 -17.37
N VAL A 287 14.49 1.27 -16.65
CA VAL A 287 14.26 2.68 -16.27
C VAL A 287 15.46 3.22 -15.48
N VAL A 288 15.91 2.46 -14.50
CA VAL A 288 17.04 2.81 -13.63
C VAL A 288 18.35 2.94 -14.42
N GLN A 289 18.60 2.06 -15.38
CA GLN A 289 19.84 2.05 -16.17
C GLN A 289 19.85 3.10 -17.28
N SER A 290 18.70 3.40 -17.88
CA SER A 290 18.61 4.23 -19.10
C SER A 290 18.14 5.66 -18.87
N GLN A 291 17.38 5.93 -17.80
CA GLN A 291 16.72 7.23 -17.62
C GLN A 291 17.10 7.96 -16.34
N MET A 292 17.55 7.24 -15.30
CA MET A 292 17.82 7.83 -13.99
C MET A 292 19.27 8.33 -13.85
N GLY A 293 19.42 9.49 -13.23
CA GLY A 293 20.70 10.04 -12.81
C GLY A 293 21.28 9.31 -11.56
N PRO A 294 22.58 9.52 -11.26
CA PRO A 294 23.24 8.95 -10.09
C PRO A 294 22.75 9.56 -8.76
N ASP A 295 22.19 10.77 -8.81
CA ASP A 295 21.73 11.51 -7.64
C ASP A 295 20.20 11.54 -7.50
N ASP A 296 19.49 10.89 -8.43
CA ASP A 296 18.04 10.80 -8.44
C ASP A 296 17.52 10.02 -7.22
N ALA A 297 16.29 10.32 -6.80
CA ALA A 297 15.62 9.71 -5.66
C ALA A 297 14.31 9.03 -6.09
N VAL A 298 13.93 7.96 -5.39
CA VAL A 298 12.75 7.14 -5.71
C VAL A 298 11.84 6.98 -4.51
N ILE A 299 10.56 7.24 -4.73
CA ILE A 299 9.45 6.80 -3.90
C ILE A 299 9.00 5.45 -4.45
N VAL A 300 9.08 4.39 -3.65
CA VAL A 300 8.55 3.08 -4.03
C VAL A 300 7.22 2.87 -3.34
N LEU A 301 6.18 2.68 -4.14
CA LEU A 301 4.82 2.44 -3.69
C LEU A 301 4.45 0.97 -3.88
N THR A 302 4.07 0.30 -2.79
CA THR A 302 3.51 -1.05 -2.76
C THR A 302 2.14 -1.03 -2.09
N HIS A 303 1.26 -1.99 -2.38
CA HIS A 303 -0.04 -2.01 -1.71
C HIS A 303 0.08 -2.41 -0.24
N GLU A 304 0.93 -3.38 0.08
CA GLU A 304 1.14 -3.87 1.44
C GLU A 304 2.50 -3.45 2.03
N PRO A 305 2.59 -3.23 3.36
CA PRO A 305 3.83 -2.84 4.04
C PRO A 305 4.56 -4.08 4.57
N ARG A 306 5.21 -4.85 3.69
CA ARG A 306 5.94 -6.07 4.09
C ARG A 306 6.96 -5.84 5.21
N TRP A 307 7.62 -4.68 5.22
CA TRP A 307 8.52 -4.27 6.29
C TRP A 307 7.89 -4.31 7.70
N LEU A 308 6.57 -4.13 7.79
CA LEU A 308 5.79 -4.26 9.01
C LEU A 308 5.20 -5.66 9.16
N LEU A 309 4.62 -6.24 8.10
CA LEU A 309 3.93 -7.52 8.14
C LEU A 309 4.87 -8.71 8.42
N ASP A 310 6.11 -8.66 7.97
CA ASP A 310 7.10 -9.72 8.19
C ASP A 310 7.38 -9.95 9.69
N VAL A 311 7.24 -8.90 10.51
CA VAL A 311 7.36 -8.97 11.98
C VAL A 311 6.27 -9.86 12.59
N TYR A 312 5.10 -9.93 11.96
CA TYR A 312 3.95 -10.70 12.45
C TYR A 312 3.83 -12.08 11.81
N GLU A 313 4.22 -12.20 10.55
CA GLU A 313 4.00 -13.41 9.76
C GLU A 313 5.17 -14.40 9.79
N ASP A 314 6.37 -13.98 10.22
CA ASP A 314 7.60 -14.80 10.20
C ASP A 314 7.92 -15.35 8.79
N ARG A 315 7.73 -14.50 7.77
CA ARG A 315 7.95 -14.83 6.35
C ARG A 315 8.94 -13.85 5.73
N SER A 316 10.20 -14.26 5.62
CA SER A 316 11.30 -13.41 5.10
C SER A 316 11.65 -13.64 3.62
N ASP A 317 10.96 -14.56 2.95
CA ASP A 317 11.25 -15.02 1.58
C ASP A 317 10.18 -14.63 0.55
N VAL A 318 9.29 -13.69 0.88
CA VAL A 318 8.08 -13.40 0.10
C VAL A 318 8.27 -12.25 -0.90
N ASP A 319 9.25 -11.35 -0.70
CA ASP A 319 9.50 -10.19 -1.59
C ASP A 319 10.92 -10.16 -2.18
N VAL A 320 11.51 -11.33 -2.46
CA VAL A 320 12.93 -11.47 -2.81
C VAL A 320 13.34 -10.61 -4.02
N LYS A 321 12.53 -10.60 -5.10
CA LYS A 321 12.87 -9.80 -6.30
C LYS A 321 12.69 -8.32 -6.03
N LEU A 322 11.64 -7.92 -5.31
CA LEU A 322 11.47 -6.53 -4.89
C LEU A 322 12.64 -6.08 -4.02
N SER A 323 12.99 -6.82 -2.97
CA SER A 323 14.13 -6.52 -2.11
C SER A 323 15.44 -6.39 -2.91
N HIS A 324 15.66 -7.26 -3.89
CA HIS A 324 16.80 -7.14 -4.80
C HIS A 324 16.76 -5.87 -5.66
N LEU A 325 15.59 -5.49 -6.18
CA LEU A 325 15.39 -4.24 -6.92
C LEU A 325 15.74 -3.03 -6.05
N LEU A 326 15.27 -3.01 -4.80
CA LEU A 326 15.52 -1.91 -3.85
C LEU A 326 17.01 -1.80 -3.49
N ASP A 327 17.62 -2.92 -3.12
CA ASP A 327 18.96 -2.92 -2.53
C ASP A 327 20.07 -2.86 -3.60
N THR A 328 19.89 -3.58 -4.72
CA THR A 328 20.95 -3.81 -5.70
C THR A 328 20.80 -3.01 -6.98
N VAL A 329 19.57 -2.74 -7.43
CA VAL A 329 19.32 -2.00 -8.68
C VAL A 329 19.20 -0.50 -8.39
N LEU A 330 18.36 -0.14 -7.42
CA LEU A 330 18.18 1.26 -7.02
C LEU A 330 19.39 1.81 -6.25
N GLN A 331 20.16 0.96 -5.58
CA GLN A 331 21.46 1.29 -4.97
C GLN A 331 21.38 2.57 -4.13
N GLY A 332 20.52 2.56 -3.11
CA GLY A 332 20.38 3.66 -2.16
C GLY A 332 19.71 4.92 -2.71
N ARG A 333 19.08 4.84 -3.89
CA ARG A 333 18.19 5.90 -4.42
C ARG A 333 16.78 5.84 -3.83
N VAL A 334 16.40 4.77 -3.13
CA VAL A 334 15.10 4.71 -2.44
C VAL A 334 15.11 5.72 -1.29
N ALA A 335 14.31 6.77 -1.41
CA ALA A 335 14.17 7.79 -0.37
C ALA A 335 13.00 7.50 0.57
N LEU A 336 11.91 6.94 0.01
CA LEU A 336 10.65 6.71 0.72
C LEU A 336 9.99 5.43 0.21
N ARG A 337 9.46 4.63 1.14
CA ARG A 337 8.51 3.55 0.83
C ARG A 337 7.11 3.92 1.34
N LEU A 338 6.11 3.78 0.48
CA LEU A 338 4.70 4.04 0.76
C LEU A 338 3.89 2.75 0.62
N ALA A 339 2.94 2.54 1.52
CA ALA A 339 1.97 1.44 1.42
C ALA A 339 0.61 1.69 2.10
N GLY A 340 -0.35 0.82 1.80
CA GLY A 340 -1.70 0.70 2.37
C GLY A 340 -1.90 -0.62 3.09
N ASP A 341 -3.01 -1.31 2.81
CA ASP A 341 -3.46 -2.62 3.35
C ASP A 341 -3.72 -2.62 4.87
N VAL A 342 -2.74 -2.16 5.65
CA VAL A 342 -2.90 -1.93 7.08
C VAL A 342 -3.65 -0.61 7.26
N HIS A 343 -4.90 -0.71 7.73
CA HIS A 343 -5.84 0.41 7.92
C HIS A 343 -5.50 1.32 9.12
N ASN A 344 -4.26 1.82 9.14
CA ASN A 344 -3.80 2.87 10.03
C ASN A 344 -2.82 3.78 9.29
N TYR A 345 -2.46 4.89 9.93
CA TYR A 345 -1.28 5.65 9.57
C TYR A 345 -0.12 5.26 10.48
N THR A 346 1.05 4.98 9.91
CA THR A 346 2.31 4.91 10.65
C THR A 346 3.44 5.54 9.84
N ARG A 347 4.36 6.21 10.53
CA ARG A 347 5.62 6.71 9.96
C ARG A 347 6.79 6.22 10.78
N HIS A 348 7.70 5.53 10.11
CA HIS A 348 8.99 5.15 10.65
C HIS A 348 10.10 5.92 9.94
N THR A 349 11.14 6.29 10.67
CA THR A 349 12.29 7.04 10.14
C THR A 349 13.57 6.28 10.44
N LEU A 350 14.48 6.26 9.48
CA LEU A 350 15.78 5.62 9.61
C LEU A 350 16.52 6.18 10.83
N VAL A 351 17.01 5.30 11.69
CA VAL A 351 17.89 5.64 12.79
C VAL A 351 19.26 5.93 12.22
N GLU A 352 19.72 7.18 12.33
CA GLU A 352 21.12 7.49 12.04
C GLU A 352 21.99 6.68 13.00
N GLU A 353 22.91 5.86 12.46
CA GLU A 353 23.92 5.23 13.29
C GLU A 353 24.75 6.34 13.94
N THR A 354 24.46 6.66 15.21
CA THR A 354 25.37 7.47 16.01
C THR A 354 26.65 6.65 16.13
N GLY A 355 27.63 6.98 15.29
CA GLY A 355 28.94 6.36 15.28
C GLY A 355 29.68 6.62 16.58
N VAL A 356 29.30 5.94 17.66
CA VAL A 356 30.20 5.68 18.77
C VAL A 356 30.79 4.31 18.50
N LEU A 357 31.90 4.30 17.77
CA LEU A 357 32.88 3.22 17.82
C LEU A 357 33.26 3.02 19.30
N LYS A 358 32.51 2.18 20.03
CA LYS A 358 33.01 1.58 21.26
C LYS A 358 34.16 0.68 20.82
N ARG A 359 35.35 1.25 20.81
CA ARG A 359 36.61 0.55 20.71
C ARG A 359 36.57 -0.56 21.75
N SER A 360 36.44 -1.81 21.31
CA SER A 360 36.50 -2.96 22.20
C SER A 360 37.88 -2.97 22.84
N THR A 361 37.95 -2.55 24.10
CA THR A 361 39.09 -2.78 24.97
C THR A 361 39.26 -4.29 25.08
N SER A 362 40.33 -4.77 24.47
CA SER A 362 40.94 -6.09 24.61
C SER A 362 40.41 -6.91 25.79
N MET A 363 39.70 -8.00 25.51
CA MET A 363 39.68 -9.14 26.41
C MET A 363 40.34 -10.32 25.70
N ARG A 364 41.46 -10.74 26.31
CA ARG A 364 42.24 -11.92 25.95
C ARG A 364 41.32 -13.14 26.04
N ILE A 365 41.32 -13.94 24.98
CA ILE A 365 40.75 -15.28 24.98
C ILE A 365 41.72 -16.16 25.77
N ASP A 366 41.29 -16.62 26.94
CA ASP A 366 41.92 -17.74 27.63
C ASP A 366 41.11 -19.00 27.29
N THR A 367 41.76 -19.92 26.58
CA THR A 367 41.19 -21.20 26.16
C THR A 367 41.32 -22.20 27.29
N SER A 368 40.22 -22.48 27.99
CA SER A 368 40.10 -23.71 28.78
C SER A 368 38.67 -24.25 28.72
N HIS A 369 38.51 -25.36 27.99
CA HIS A 369 37.41 -26.32 28.15
C HIS A 369 37.44 -26.90 29.58
N PRO A 370 36.29 -27.25 30.19
CA PRO A 370 35.71 -28.59 29.95
C PRO A 370 34.18 -28.77 30.06
N SER A 371 33.75 -29.85 29.40
CA SER A 371 32.70 -30.84 29.73
C SER A 371 31.20 -30.51 29.84
N ASN A 372 30.46 -31.30 29.05
CA ASN A 372 29.04 -31.66 29.08
C ASN A 372 28.35 -31.67 30.46
N HIS A 373 27.10 -31.20 30.47
CA HIS A 373 25.98 -31.89 31.14
C HIS A 373 24.62 -31.47 30.56
N ASP A 374 23.75 -32.47 30.40
CA ASP A 374 22.32 -32.40 30.05
C ASP A 374 21.50 -31.58 31.07
N GLY A 375 20.39 -30.99 30.60
CA GLY A 375 19.36 -30.44 31.49
C GLY A 375 18.28 -29.63 30.76
N SER A 376 17.07 -30.18 30.75
CA SER A 376 15.86 -29.70 30.09
C SER A 376 15.26 -28.41 30.68
N GLY A 377 14.48 -27.69 29.85
CA GLY A 377 13.34 -26.91 30.33
C GLY A 377 13.18 -25.49 29.82
N LEU A 378 12.73 -25.31 28.57
CA LEU A 378 11.99 -24.11 28.16
C LEU A 378 10.77 -24.55 27.35
N LYS A 379 9.58 -24.30 27.93
CA LYS A 379 8.28 -24.55 27.31
C LYS A 379 8.08 -23.56 26.14
N PRO A 380 7.57 -23.99 24.97
CA PRO A 380 7.14 -23.07 23.94
C PRO A 380 5.91 -22.29 24.45
N LEU A 381 5.97 -20.96 24.34
CA LEU A 381 4.82 -20.07 24.54
C LEU A 381 3.72 -20.39 23.51
N PRO A 382 2.43 -20.25 23.85
CA PRO A 382 1.34 -20.64 22.96
C PRO A 382 1.30 -19.74 21.73
N ARG A 383 1.21 -20.37 20.55
CA ARG A 383 0.88 -19.75 19.26
C ARG A 383 -0.35 -18.87 19.45
N ARG A 384 -0.19 -17.54 19.33
CA ARG A 384 -1.32 -16.64 19.11
C ARG A 384 -1.78 -16.81 17.67
N ASN A 385 -3.09 -16.89 17.48
CA ASN A 385 -3.74 -17.06 16.18
C ASN A 385 -3.26 -15.97 15.22
N SER A 386 -2.42 -16.36 14.28
CA SER A 386 -2.10 -15.59 13.08
C SER A 386 -3.36 -15.57 12.21
N PHE A 387 -3.85 -14.37 11.88
CA PHE A 387 -4.72 -14.19 10.73
C PHE A 387 -3.84 -14.32 9.48
N ALA A 388 -3.42 -15.54 9.19
CA ALA A 388 -2.73 -15.84 7.96
C ALA A 388 -3.69 -15.56 6.80
N SER A 389 -3.20 -14.88 5.76
CA SER A 389 -3.88 -14.84 4.46
C SER A 389 -4.36 -16.26 4.11
N PRO A 390 -5.67 -16.45 3.90
CA PRO A 390 -6.30 -17.78 3.88
C PRO A 390 -5.80 -18.72 2.77
N VAL A 391 -5.06 -18.17 1.81
CA VAL A 391 -4.32 -18.90 0.76
C VAL A 391 -3.32 -19.91 1.34
N HIS A 392 -2.59 -19.58 2.41
CA HIS A 392 -1.45 -20.40 2.84
C HIS A 392 -1.86 -21.74 3.49
N LYS A 393 -3.06 -21.80 4.08
CA LYS A 393 -3.58 -23.02 4.73
C LYS A 393 -3.97 -24.11 3.72
N HIS A 394 -4.21 -23.74 2.46
CA HIS A 394 -4.73 -24.63 1.42
C HIS A 394 -3.73 -24.96 0.32
N PHE A 395 -2.57 -24.29 0.24
CA PHE A 395 -1.57 -24.50 -0.83
C PHE A 395 -0.12 -24.76 -0.37
N PRO A 396 0.15 -25.75 0.50
CA PRO A 396 1.51 -26.07 0.96
C PRO A 396 2.45 -26.60 -0.15
N HIS A 397 1.91 -26.96 -1.33
CA HIS A 397 2.65 -27.57 -2.43
C HIS A 397 3.14 -26.57 -3.49
N MET A 398 2.72 -25.30 -3.43
CA MET A 398 3.33 -24.22 -4.23
C MET A 398 4.69 -23.78 -3.69
N HIS A 399 5.01 -24.11 -2.44
CA HIS A 399 6.24 -23.71 -1.75
C HIS A 399 7.28 -24.85 -1.65
N ARG A 400 7.21 -25.84 -2.55
CA ARG A 400 8.29 -26.84 -2.68
C ARG A 400 9.46 -26.19 -3.40
N THR A 401 10.39 -25.63 -2.64
CA THR A 401 11.75 -25.40 -3.11
C THR A 401 12.32 -26.75 -3.55
N SER A 402 12.61 -26.88 -4.85
CA SER A 402 13.45 -27.96 -5.32
C SER A 402 14.84 -27.76 -4.70
N SER A 403 15.19 -28.64 -3.78
CA SER A 403 16.54 -28.79 -3.25
C SER A 403 17.51 -29.02 -4.42
N PHE A 404 18.28 -27.99 -4.78
CA PHE A 404 19.44 -28.13 -5.65
C PHE A 404 20.58 -28.72 -4.81
N ASP A 405 20.60 -30.04 -4.68
CA ASP A 405 21.78 -30.80 -4.30
C ASP A 405 22.70 -30.92 -5.53
N GLY A 406 23.98 -30.60 -5.32
CA GLY A 406 24.91 -30.22 -6.37
C GLY A 406 25.40 -31.32 -7.31
N VAL A 407 26.02 -30.87 -8.40
CA VAL A 407 27.00 -31.64 -9.16
C VAL A 407 28.20 -30.74 -9.46
N ALA A 408 29.32 -31.07 -8.83
CA ALA A 408 30.63 -30.57 -9.18
C ALA A 408 31.04 -31.14 -10.55
N ALA A 409 31.42 -30.28 -11.49
CA ALA A 409 32.12 -30.68 -12.70
C ALA A 409 33.34 -29.78 -12.90
N ALA A 410 34.51 -30.39 -12.72
CA ALA A 410 35.80 -29.81 -13.05
C ALA A 410 35.93 -29.65 -14.57
N ALA A 411 36.42 -28.50 -15.03
CA ALA A 411 37.02 -28.36 -16.35
C ALA A 411 38.16 -27.34 -16.28
N SER A 412 39.37 -27.88 -16.34
CA SER A 412 40.63 -27.20 -16.62
C SER A 412 40.63 -26.57 -18.01
N GLY A 413 41.13 -25.34 -18.13
CA GLY A 413 41.46 -24.72 -19.41
C GLY A 413 42.20 -23.40 -19.24
N GLN A 414 43.54 -23.45 -19.35
CA GLN A 414 44.40 -22.28 -19.51
C GLN A 414 44.16 -21.59 -20.86
N CYS A 415 44.19 -20.25 -20.88
CA CYS A 415 45.08 -19.40 -21.70
C CYS A 415 44.49 -18.00 -21.95
N GLY A 416 45.34 -16.97 -21.85
CA GLY A 416 45.15 -15.72 -22.59
C GLY A 416 45.24 -14.44 -21.75
N ALA A 417 46.46 -13.99 -21.47
CA ALA A 417 46.73 -12.64 -20.97
C ALA A 417 46.40 -11.58 -22.04
N GLY A 418 45.74 -10.50 -21.63
CA GLY A 418 45.53 -9.29 -22.44
C GLY A 418 45.19 -8.12 -21.52
N GLN A 419 46.20 -7.30 -21.22
CA GLN A 419 46.06 -6.03 -20.50
C GLN A 419 45.27 -5.02 -21.32
N GLY A 420 44.33 -4.34 -20.67
CA GLY A 420 43.57 -3.22 -21.21
C GLY A 420 42.96 -2.43 -20.06
N ASP A 421 43.78 -1.58 -19.46
CA ASP A 421 43.43 -0.67 -18.37
C ASP A 421 42.41 0.37 -18.86
N GLN A 422 41.14 0.22 -18.45
CA GLN A 422 40.21 1.32 -18.26
C GLN A 422 39.34 1.01 -17.04
N ALA A 423 39.89 1.29 -15.86
CA ALA A 423 39.10 1.46 -14.66
C ALA A 423 38.20 2.69 -14.84
N LYS A 424 37.01 2.50 -15.45
CA LYS A 424 35.86 3.34 -15.11
C LYS A 424 35.67 3.16 -13.61
N LEU A 425 36.07 4.15 -12.82
CA LEU A 425 35.66 4.23 -11.43
C LEU A 425 34.14 4.22 -11.42
N SER A 426 33.57 3.08 -11.06
CA SER A 426 32.16 2.97 -10.71
C SER A 426 31.88 4.05 -9.67
N PRO A 427 30.79 4.83 -9.80
CA PRO A 427 30.41 5.74 -8.73
C PRO A 427 30.29 4.95 -7.41
N PRO A 428 30.59 5.58 -6.26
CA PRO A 428 30.50 4.90 -4.97
C PRO A 428 29.10 4.31 -4.82
N ILE A 429 29.03 3.02 -4.52
CA ILE A 429 27.77 2.32 -4.23
C ILE A 429 27.15 3.04 -3.03
N ARG A 430 26.02 3.72 -3.25
CA ARG A 430 25.22 4.30 -2.16
C ARG A 430 24.48 3.15 -1.48
N THR A 431 24.94 2.74 -0.31
CA THR A 431 24.24 1.75 0.53
C THR A 431 23.43 2.47 1.60
N ARG A 432 22.53 3.38 1.20
CA ARG A 432 21.63 4.06 2.14
C ARG A 432 20.26 3.39 2.06
N ALA A 433 19.76 2.91 3.19
CA ALA A 433 18.37 2.47 3.29
C ALA A 433 17.41 3.67 3.11
N ALA A 434 16.13 3.39 2.85
CA ALA A 434 15.11 4.43 2.74
C ALA A 434 15.11 5.32 3.98
N GLU A 435 14.85 6.62 3.81
CA GLU A 435 14.80 7.55 4.94
C GLU A 435 13.51 7.38 5.74
N HIS A 436 12.41 7.10 5.03
CA HIS A 436 11.10 6.95 5.62
C HIS A 436 10.37 5.71 5.10
N LEU A 437 9.62 5.07 6.00
CA LEU A 437 8.64 4.05 5.70
C LEU A 437 7.29 4.54 6.20
N ILE A 438 6.32 4.67 5.31
CA ILE A 438 4.98 5.21 5.65
C ILE A 438 3.91 4.21 5.22
N VAL A 439 3.04 3.91 6.17
CA VAL A 439 1.76 3.23 5.93
C VAL A 439 0.66 4.28 6.08
N SER A 440 -0.29 4.32 5.14
CA SER A 440 -1.37 5.32 5.16
C SER A 440 -2.73 4.71 4.75
N GLY A 441 -3.13 3.61 5.38
CA GLY A 441 -4.42 2.92 5.14
C GLY A 441 -5.66 3.65 5.68
N GLY A 442 -5.67 4.99 5.59
CA GLY A 442 -6.72 5.85 6.12
C GLY A 442 -7.73 6.36 5.07
N GLY A 443 -7.74 5.81 3.85
CA GLY A 443 -8.56 6.31 2.74
C GLY A 443 -10.07 5.98 2.83
N GLY A 444 -10.58 5.88 4.06
CA GLY A 444 -11.99 5.61 4.37
C GLY A 444 -12.28 4.15 4.70
N ALA A 445 -11.29 3.27 4.67
CA ALA A 445 -11.43 1.91 5.15
C ALA A 445 -11.64 1.93 6.67
N PHE A 446 -12.33 0.93 7.21
CA PHE A 446 -12.51 0.77 8.65
C PHE A 446 -11.14 0.74 9.31
N LEU A 447 -10.84 1.72 10.18
CA LEU A 447 -9.56 1.75 10.88
C LEU A 447 -9.49 0.53 11.81
N HIS A 448 -8.82 -0.52 11.35
CA HIS A 448 -8.50 -1.68 12.16
C HIS A 448 -7.11 -1.45 12.76
N PRO A 449 -7.00 -1.30 14.09
CA PRO A 449 -5.70 -1.16 14.71
C PRO A 449 -4.94 -2.49 14.85
N THR A 450 -4.88 -3.30 13.79
CA THR A 450 -4.36 -4.68 13.84
C THR A 450 -2.86 -4.75 14.04
N HIS A 451 -2.12 -3.75 13.57
CA HIS A 451 -0.68 -3.83 13.46
C HIS A 451 -0.02 -2.58 14.06
N ALA A 452 -0.03 -2.50 15.40
CA ALA A 452 0.94 -1.67 16.11
C ALA A 452 2.16 -2.54 16.43
N PRO A 453 3.33 -2.29 15.82
CA PRO A 453 4.50 -3.12 16.06
C PRO A 453 4.77 -3.18 17.57
N THR A 454 4.96 -4.40 18.07
CA THR A 454 5.35 -4.62 19.47
C THR A 454 6.78 -4.18 19.73
N SER A 455 7.60 -4.12 18.68
CA SER A 455 8.96 -3.62 18.69
C SER A 455 9.02 -2.11 18.49
N GLU A 456 9.83 -1.43 19.29
CA GLU A 456 10.13 0.02 19.12
C GLU A 456 10.99 0.28 17.87
N THR A 457 11.69 -0.75 17.40
CA THR A 457 12.61 -0.67 16.25
C THR A 457 12.21 -1.68 15.18
N LEU A 458 12.08 -1.21 13.95
CA LEU A 458 11.76 -2.02 12.77
C LEU A 458 13.01 -2.16 11.89
N VAL A 459 13.24 -3.34 11.30
CA VAL A 459 14.37 -3.57 10.40
C VAL A 459 13.86 -3.87 9.00
N SER A 460 14.39 -3.19 8.00
CA SER A 460 13.97 -3.37 6.60
C SER A 460 15.08 -2.95 5.66
N ASN A 461 15.40 -3.79 4.66
CA ASN A 461 16.41 -3.49 3.62
C ASN A 461 17.73 -2.95 4.19
N GLY A 462 18.24 -3.62 5.25
CA GLY A 462 19.48 -3.25 5.94
C GLY A 462 19.40 -2.00 6.83
N GLY A 463 18.28 -1.29 6.86
CA GLY A 463 18.04 -0.13 7.73
C GLY A 463 17.33 -0.50 9.04
N SER A 464 17.63 0.26 10.10
CA SER A 464 16.93 0.22 11.38
C SER A 464 16.09 1.47 11.52
N TYR A 465 14.82 1.34 11.89
CA TYR A 465 13.85 2.43 11.85
C TYR A 465 13.16 2.61 13.20
N GLU A 466 13.01 3.86 13.60
CA GLU A 466 12.27 4.26 14.78
C GLU A 466 10.86 4.70 14.39
N HIS A 467 9.86 4.23 15.12
CA HIS A 467 8.48 4.66 14.98
C HIS A 467 8.31 6.12 15.45
N LYS A 468 7.92 7.02 14.53
CA LYS A 468 7.76 8.46 14.83
C LYS A 468 6.33 8.89 15.08
N MET A 469 5.37 8.32 14.35
CA MET A 469 3.97 8.75 14.45
C MET A 469 3.03 7.63 14.02
N CYS A 470 1.87 7.54 14.66
CA CYS A 470 0.80 6.63 14.29
C CYS A 470 -0.57 7.25 14.55
N TYR A 471 -1.53 6.95 13.69
CA TYR A 471 -2.93 7.27 13.89
C TYR A 471 -3.82 6.07 13.50
N PRO A 472 -4.76 5.64 14.36
CA PRO A 472 -4.96 6.11 15.74
C PRO A 472 -3.72 5.85 16.63
N PRO A 473 -3.52 6.60 17.73
CA PRO A 473 -2.39 6.39 18.62
C PRO A 473 -2.28 4.94 19.09
N VAL A 474 -1.05 4.42 19.26
CA VAL A 474 -0.77 3.00 19.58
C VAL A 474 -1.61 2.44 20.75
N HIS A 475 -1.86 3.23 21.79
CA HIS A 475 -2.65 2.80 22.94
C HIS A 475 -4.14 2.64 22.61
N VAL A 476 -4.71 3.54 21.79
CA VAL A 476 -6.08 3.41 21.26
C VAL A 476 -6.15 2.16 20.40
N SER A 477 -5.14 1.97 19.57
CA SER A 477 -5.03 0.81 18.70
C SER A 477 -5.07 -0.52 19.47
N LYS A 478 -4.24 -0.64 20.52
CA LYS A 478 -4.23 -1.81 21.42
C LYS A 478 -5.55 -2.02 22.16
N TYR A 479 -6.20 -0.93 22.58
CA TYR A 479 -7.47 -0.99 23.30
C TYR A 479 -8.60 -1.54 22.41
N VAL A 480 -8.74 -1.01 21.20
CA VAL A 480 -9.74 -1.48 20.23
C VAL A 480 -9.48 -2.94 19.84
N MET A 481 -8.22 -3.34 19.65
CA MET A 481 -7.86 -4.74 19.41
C MET A 481 -8.32 -5.67 20.54
N ALA A 482 -8.12 -5.26 21.80
CA ALA A 482 -8.54 -6.05 22.95
C ALA A 482 -10.06 -6.24 22.98
N LEU A 483 -10.83 -5.17 22.75
CA LEU A 483 -12.30 -5.23 22.68
C LEU A 483 -12.79 -6.17 21.56
N LEU A 484 -12.15 -6.10 20.39
CA LEU A 484 -12.51 -6.97 19.26
C LEU A 484 -12.22 -8.44 19.55
N LEU A 485 -11.08 -8.75 20.18
CA LEU A 485 -10.76 -10.10 20.61
C LEU A 485 -11.77 -10.62 21.65
N GLU A 486 -12.24 -9.77 22.57
CA GLU A 486 -13.29 -10.13 23.53
C GLU A 486 -14.63 -10.43 22.83
N MET A 487 -15.00 -9.68 21.78
CA MET A 487 -16.22 -9.91 21.02
C MET A 487 -16.18 -11.19 20.15
N LEU A 488 -14.99 -11.59 19.70
CA LEU A 488 -14.79 -12.76 18.84
C LEU A 488 -14.59 -14.07 19.61
N LEU A 489 -14.32 -14.00 20.92
CA LEU A 489 -14.21 -15.19 21.77
C LEU A 489 -15.61 -15.58 22.28
N PRO A 490 -16.12 -16.78 21.98
CA PRO A 490 -17.36 -17.25 22.58
C PRO A 490 -17.17 -17.44 24.09
N CYS A 491 -18.10 -16.91 24.88
CA CYS A 491 -18.22 -17.20 26.32
C CYS A 491 -18.38 -18.71 26.59
#